data_AF-A0A964P0C0-F1
#
_entry.id   AF-A0A964P0C0-F1
#
_cell.length_a   1.000
_cell.length_b   1.000
_cell.length_c   1.000
_cell.angle_alpha   90.00
_cell.angle_beta   90.00
_cell.angle_gamma   90.00
#
_symmetry.space_group_name_H-M   'P 1'
#
loop_
_entity.id
_entity.type
_entity.pdbx_description
1 polymer ?
#
loop_
_entity_poly.entity_id
_entity_poly.type
_entity_poly.pdbx_seq_one_letter_code
_entity_poly.pdbx_strand_id
1 'polypeptide(L)' 'MSHLIVELLLRLLKVGIAGLVALLIYTVATSVEPAAAGATLAVASLAAAAGVLLLVESSPL' A
#
# COMPACT_ATOMS: atom_id res chain seq x y z
N MET A 1 -14.37 23.96 -8.21
CA MET A 1 -12.96 24.04 -7.74
C MET A 1 -12.75 23.30 -6.42
N SER A 2 -13.57 23.50 -5.37
CA SER A 2 -13.42 22.79 -4.08
C SER A 2 -13.59 21.27 -4.17
N HIS A 3 -14.53 20.77 -4.98
CA HIS A 3 -14.78 19.33 -5.14
C HIS A 3 -13.56 18.57 -5.67
N LEU A 4 -12.86 19.13 -6.68
CA LEU A 4 -11.65 18.53 -7.25
C LEU A 4 -10.51 18.44 -6.24
N ILE A 5 -10.38 19.44 -5.36
CA ILE A 5 -9.35 19.45 -4.31
C ILE A 5 -9.65 18.37 -3.27
N VAL A 6 -10.91 18.25 -2.82
CA VAL A 6 -11.32 17.20 -1.87
C VAL A 6 -11.13 15.81 -2.47
N GLU A 7 -11.52 15.61 -3.73
CA GLU A 7 -11.35 14.34 -4.42
C GLU A 7 -9.87 13.96 -4.57
N LEU A 8 -9.01 14.93 -4.89
CA LEU A 8 -7.56 14.73 -4.97
C LEU A 8 -6.97 14.36 -3.60
N LEU A 9 -7.40 15.03 -2.53
CA LEU A 9 -6.96 14.73 -1.16
C LEU A 9 -7.37 13.32 -0.73
N LEU A 10 -8.58 12.88 -1.08
CA LEU A 10 -9.04 11.53 -0.78
C LEU A 10 -8.25 10.47 -1.56
N ARG A 11 -7.88 10.74 -2.81
CA ARG A 11 -7.01 9.86 -3.61
C ARG A 11 -5.60 9.78 -3.01
N LEU A 12 -5.02 10.91 -2.61
CA LEU A 12 -3.72 10.96 -1.94
C LEU A 12 -3.74 10.19 -0.61
N LEU A 13 -4.82 10.32 0.17
CA LEU A 13 -5.00 9.58 1.42
C LEU A 13 -5.06 8.06 1.17
N LYS A 14 -5.82 7.63 0.15
CA LYS A 14 -5.91 6.22 -0.28
C LYS A 14 -4.54 5.65 -0.64
N VAL A 15 -3.75 6.37 -1.43
CA VAL A 15 -2.37 5.98 -1.80
C VAL A 15 -1.45 5.94 -0.58
N GLY A 16 -1.55 6.94 0.30
CA GLY A 16 -0.76 7.00 1.53
C GLY A 16 -1.02 5.81 2.46
N ILE A 17 -2.29 5.42 2.64
CA ILE A 17 -2.67 4.26 3.45
C ILE A 17 -2.11 2.98 2.83
N ALA A 18 -2.22 2.79 1.51
CA ALA A 18 -1.68 1.61 0.85
C ALA A 18 -0.15 1.50 0.99
N GLY A 19 0.56 2.62 0.87
CA GLY A 19 2.01 2.67 1.10
C GLY A 19 2.40 2.33 2.54
N LEU A 20 1.65 2.81 3.54
CA LEU A 20 1.87 2.46 4.94
C LEU A 20 1.63 0.98 5.20
N VAL A 21 0.58 0.39 4.62
CA VAL A 21 0.30 -1.05 4.74
C VAL A 21 1.41 -1.88 4.09
N ALA A 22 1.90 -1.46 2.92
CA ALA A 22 3.03 -2.10 2.24
C ALA A 22 4.28 -2.12 3.12
N LEU A 23 4.60 -0.97 3.74
CA LEU A 23 5.74 -0.83 4.63
C LEU A 23 5.58 -1.73 5.86
N LEU A 24 4.38 -1.79 6.45
CA LEU A 24 4.07 -2.66 7.59
C LEU A 24 4.25 -4.14 7.24
N ILE A 25 3.75 -4.58 6.09
CA ILE A 25 3.92 -5.95 5.59
C ILE A 25 5.41 -6.27 5.42
N TYR A 26 6.17 -5.37 4.81
CA TYR A 26 7.60 -5.52 4.63
C TYR A 26 8.34 -5.63 5.98
N THR A 27 8.05 -4.74 6.93
CA THR A 27 8.67 -4.75 8.27
C THR A 27 8.32 -6.01 9.05
N VAL A 28 7.05 -6.45 9.02
CA VAL A 28 6.64 -7.69 9.70
C VAL A 28 7.33 -8.90 9.06
N ALA A 29 7.29 -9.01 7.73
CA ALA A 29 7.89 -10.15 7.04
C ALA A 29 9.41 -10.25 7.27
N THR A 30 10.11 -9.11 7.29
CA THR A 30 11.56 -9.06 7.57
C THR A 30 11.91 -9.35 9.03
N SER A 31 11.00 -9.09 9.97
CA SER A 31 11.19 -9.45 11.39
C SER A 31 11.00 -10.93 11.69
N VAL A 32 10.22 -11.65 10.87
CA VAL A 32 9.95 -13.09 11.06
C VAL A 32 11.08 -13.94 10.50
N GLU A 33 11.55 -13.64 9.28
CA GLU A 33 12.58 -14.43 8.61
C GLU A 33 13.60 -13.48 7.95
N PRO A 34 14.59 -12.97 8.71
CA PRO A 34 15.58 -12.03 8.18
C PRO A 34 16.46 -12.65 7.08
N ALA A 35 16.57 -13.98 7.04
CA ALA A 35 17.29 -14.70 5.98
C ALA A 35 16.54 -14.71 4.63
N ALA A 36 15.21 -14.55 4.64
CA ALA A 36 14.37 -14.45 3.44
C ALA A 36 14.14 -12.99 2.99
N ALA A 37 14.72 -12.01 3.69
CA ALA A 37 14.58 -10.55 3.48
C ALA A 37 15.17 -10.01 2.16
N GLY A 38 15.33 -10.87 1.14
CA GLY A 38 15.74 -10.48 -0.20
C GLY A 38 14.57 -10.02 -1.09
N ALA A 39 14.86 -9.93 -2.39
CA ALA A 39 13.95 -9.43 -3.43
C ALA A 39 12.55 -10.07 -3.44
N THR A 40 12.41 -11.31 -2.99
CA THR A 40 11.13 -12.03 -2.91
C THR A 40 10.15 -11.41 -1.91
N LEU A 41 10.62 -11.00 -0.73
CA LEU A 41 9.77 -10.33 0.25
C LEU A 41 9.43 -8.89 -0.18
N ALA A 42 10.35 -8.20 -0.86
CA ALA A 42 10.08 -6.89 -1.45
C ALA A 42 9.02 -6.95 -2.56
N VAL A 43 9.09 -7.96 -3.45
CA VAL A 43 8.10 -8.16 -4.51
C VAL A 43 6.76 -8.62 -3.93
N ALA A 44 6.74 -9.49 -2.92
CA ALA A 44 5.52 -9.93 -2.26
C ALA A 44 4.81 -8.78 -1.52
N SER A 45 5.57 -7.92 -0.82
CA SER A 45 5.02 -6.73 -0.16
C SER A 45 4.53 -5.69 -1.17
N LEU A 46 5.22 -5.52 -2.30
CA LEU A 46 4.75 -4.68 -3.41
C LEU A 46 3.47 -5.24 -4.07
N ALA A 47 3.39 -6.55 -4.27
CA ALA A 47 2.19 -7.21 -4.81
C ALA A 47 1.00 -7.10 -3.84
N ALA A 48 1.24 -7.25 -2.53
CA ALA A 48 0.23 -7.02 -1.51
C ALA A 48 -0.24 -5.56 -1.49
N ALA A 49 0.67 -4.60 -1.62
CA ALA A 49 0.36 -3.17 -1.73
C ALA A 49 -0.48 -2.85 -2.97
N ALA A 50 -0.14 -3.45 -4.12
CA ALA A 50 -0.90 -3.33 -5.35
C ALA A 50 -2.31 -3.93 -5.19
N GLY A 51 -2.45 -5.07 -4.51
CA GLY A 51 -3.75 -5.64 -4.16
C GLY A 51 -4.59 -4.72 -3.28
N VAL A 52 -3.98 -4.07 -2.27
CA VAL A 52 -4.66 -3.08 -1.42
C VAL A 52 -5.07 -1.85 -2.24
N LEU A 53 -4.21 -1.35 -3.12
CA LEU A 53 -4.56 -0.24 -4.02
C LEU A 53 -5.74 -0.60 -4.93
N LEU A 54 -5.73 -1.77 -5.55
CA LEU A 54 -6.83 -2.24 -6.39
C LEU A 54 -8.12 -2.40 -5.60
N LEU A 55 -8.05 -2.90 -4.36
CA LEU A 55 -9.20 -2.98 -3.46
C LEU A 55 -9.74 -1.58 -3.12
N VAL A 56 -8.86 -0.63 -2.84
CA VAL A 56 -9.19 0.75 -2.49
C VAL A 56 -9.72 1.56 -3.69
N GLU A 57 -9.25 1.26 -4.90
CA GLU A 57 -9.78 1.83 -6.15
C GLU A 57 -11.09 1.18 -6.59
N SER A 58 -11.34 -0.09 -6.23
CA SER A 58 -12.61 -0.77 -6.52
C SER A 58 -13.80 -0.23 -5.70
N SER A 59 -13.53 0.51 -4.62
CA SER A 59 -14.57 1.19 -3.84
C SER A 59 -14.84 2.58 -4.42
N PRO A 60 -16.10 2.91 -4.79
CA PRO A 60 -16.47 4.29 -5.07
C PRO A 60 -16.18 5.17 -3.84
N LEU A 61 -15.79 6.42 -4.10
CA LEU A 61 -15.63 7.46 -3.07
C LEU A 61 -16.99 7.85 -2.50
#